data_AF-A0AAD3CMM2-F1
#
_entry.id   AF-A0AAD3CMM2-F1
#
_cell.length_a   1.000
_cell.length_b   1.000
_cell.length_c   1.000
_cell.angle_alpha   90.00
_cell.angle_beta   90.00
_cell.angle_gamma   90.00
#
_symmetry.space_group_name_H-M   'P 1'
#
loop_
_entity.id
_entity.type
_entity.pdbx_description
1 polymer ?
#
loop_
_entity_poly.entity_id
_entity_poly.type
_entity_poly.pdbx_seq_one_letter_code
_entity_poly.pdbx_strand_id
1 'polypeptide(L)'
;MKLTLATVLFFSTSAQVSAFVPVGSVTTNSKLPRADVTITYSTKLEFHSFEEKSSEEHVRSLLKKCTSTVAALVTASVLCLPVNPGAQVQIPSFMEPIVGTHPAYAAVTSLDESDRKEEALRRSTVIDEAWTLVKKYYIDNTFNNQDWDEVREKYESRLKVEKDGAYDDEEAMKLTTAMVKSLGDKYSRVLDRAGYSRIQKFDLIGVGATLMPDSNKRIMVGAPPVKGSEAEKAGIKIGDYIVAVNGVETKGRTAFDIIDQISEQPNVEEVTFTVLTQGPDDLEGEGYIRDVTMKRQFVEVKDPITYKITEKRKDGTIVGYIRISEFNSLVKPKLENALKALTVEGANALVLDLRQNPGGAFQSAVEIAGLFMEDKIATNVVDANQVEMAFRTTKGKVLVNQNTPIVIWLDGGSASASEVLAGSLHDQCKSIIMGSNSFGKGLIQAVYGLKNGSGLVLTVAKYVTPNGTDIQGHGITPDIEAKLPTPLVIGLSTDTSKVDFQKVAMKLSTCTCPSE
;
A
#
# COMPACT_ATOMS: atom_id res chain seq x y z
N MET A 1 -0.12 44.07 50.01
CA MET A 1 -1.51 43.57 50.05
C MET A 1 -1.44 42.05 49.99
N LYS A 2 -1.98 41.31 50.99
CA LYS A 2 -2.04 39.85 50.94
C LYS A 2 -3.42 39.46 50.41
N LEU A 3 -3.49 38.79 49.26
CA LEU A 3 -4.70 38.14 48.79
C LEU A 3 -4.57 36.65 49.08
N THR A 4 -5.58 36.05 49.71
CA THR A 4 -5.60 34.62 50.05
C THR A 4 -6.75 33.99 49.28
N LEU A 5 -6.46 33.04 48.39
CA LEU A 5 -7.46 32.17 47.76
C LEU A 5 -7.18 30.73 48.22
N ALA A 6 -8.18 30.06 48.78
CA ALA A 6 -8.10 28.65 49.15
C ALA A 6 -9.08 27.85 48.30
N THR A 7 -8.64 26.72 47.75
CA THR A 7 -9.50 25.76 47.06
C THR A 7 -9.16 24.37 47.57
N VAL A 8 -10.18 23.66 48.06
CA VAL A 8 -10.08 22.27 48.55
C VAL A 8 -10.72 21.37 47.51
N LEU A 9 -10.01 20.35 47.03
CA LEU A 9 -10.54 19.33 46.13
C LEU A 9 -10.63 18.00 46.90
N PHE A 10 -11.81 17.38 46.87
CA PHE A 10 -12.04 16.02 47.37
C PHE A 10 -12.12 15.05 46.18
N PHE A 11 -11.41 13.93 46.27
CA PHE A 11 -11.59 12.78 45.37
C PHE A 11 -12.31 11.66 46.12
N SER A 12 -13.41 11.13 45.56
CA SER A 12 -14.08 9.95 46.11
C SER A 12 -13.60 8.69 45.39
N THR A 13 -12.82 7.88 46.09
CA THR A 13 -12.70 6.41 46.03
C THR A 13 -11.77 6.00 47.17
N SER A 14 -11.78 4.74 47.57
CA SER A 14 -11.43 4.16 48.88
C SER A 14 -9.98 4.29 49.39
N ALA A 15 -9.26 5.37 49.07
CA ALA A 15 -8.02 5.77 49.71
C ALA A 15 -8.08 7.28 50.03
N GLN A 16 -8.02 7.66 51.30
CA GLN A 16 -7.96 9.06 51.70
C GLN A 16 -6.55 9.62 51.40
N VAL A 17 -6.37 10.16 50.20
CA VAL A 17 -5.23 11.03 49.88
C VAL A 17 -5.66 12.47 50.12
N SER A 18 -5.12 13.10 51.17
CA SER A 18 -5.28 14.54 51.41
C SER A 18 -4.07 15.27 50.84
N ALA A 19 -4.24 15.99 49.73
CA ALA A 19 -3.21 16.88 49.20
C ALA A 19 -3.45 18.30 49.71
N PHE A 20 -2.51 18.86 50.46
CA PHE A 20 -2.50 20.29 50.77
C PHE A 20 -1.79 21.07 49.64
N VAL A 21 -2.51 21.99 49.00
CA VAL A 21 -1.93 22.94 48.05
C VAL A 21 -1.32 24.10 48.86
N PRO A 22 -0.06 24.52 48.64
CA PRO A 22 0.55 25.57 49.43
C PRO A 22 0.02 26.97 49.06
N VAL A 23 -0.06 27.80 50.09
CA VAL A 23 -0.30 29.25 50.02
C VAL A 23 0.94 29.91 49.42
N GLY A 24 0.81 30.53 48.24
CA GLY A 24 1.86 31.39 47.71
C GLY A 24 1.98 32.67 48.53
N SER A 25 3.19 33.08 48.90
CA SER A 25 3.44 34.39 49.48
C SER A 25 4.27 35.23 48.53
N VAL A 26 3.71 36.35 48.07
CA VAL A 26 4.40 37.34 47.25
C VAL A 26 5.07 38.34 48.19
N THR A 27 6.40 38.42 48.15
CA THR A 27 7.16 39.49 48.82
C THR A 27 7.74 40.41 47.76
N THR A 28 7.36 41.68 47.81
CA THR A 28 7.95 42.73 46.98
C THR A 28 8.95 43.52 47.82
N ASN A 29 10.16 43.70 47.32
CA ASN A 29 11.18 44.49 48.00
C ASN A 29 11.08 45.95 47.53
N SER A 30 10.57 46.86 48.36
CA SER A 30 10.12 48.20 47.97
C SER A 30 11.22 49.27 47.84
N LYS A 31 12.46 48.90 47.51
CA LYS A 31 13.59 49.87 47.44
C LYS A 31 14.36 49.94 46.12
N LEU A 32 13.85 49.41 45.01
CA LEU A 32 14.46 49.59 43.68
C LEU A 32 13.39 49.95 42.61
N PRO A 33 13.72 50.80 41.61
CA PRO A 33 12.75 51.33 40.63
C PRO A 33 12.38 50.34 39.51
N ARG A 34 12.85 49.10 39.58
CA ARG A 34 12.38 47.96 38.77
C ARG A 34 12.16 46.79 39.71
N ALA A 35 10.92 46.40 39.92
CA ALA A 35 10.58 45.33 40.86
C ALA A 35 10.78 43.97 40.19
N ASP A 36 11.86 43.29 40.52
CA ASP A 36 11.99 41.86 40.27
C ASP A 36 11.06 41.12 41.23
N VAL A 37 10.03 40.45 40.69
CA VAL A 37 9.11 39.63 41.47
C VAL A 37 9.67 38.22 41.52
N THR A 38 10.19 37.82 42.68
CA THR A 38 10.56 36.42 42.92
C THR A 38 9.35 35.70 43.52
N ILE A 39 8.83 34.69 42.83
CA ILE A 39 7.77 33.83 43.34
C ILE A 39 8.41 32.49 43.73
N THR A 40 8.43 32.21 45.03
CA THR A 40 8.94 30.94 45.55
C THR A 40 7.75 30.03 45.88
N TYR A 41 7.69 28.87 45.23
CA TYR A 41 6.76 27.79 45.58
C TYR A 41 7.50 26.77 46.42
N SER A 42 6.89 26.34 47.53
CA SER A 42 7.36 25.20 48.31
C SER A 42 6.20 24.25 48.52
N THR A 43 6.32 23.02 48.03
CA THR A 43 5.27 21.99 48.14
C THR A 43 5.73 20.95 49.16
N LYS A 44 4.87 20.64 50.12
CA LYS A 44 5.11 19.56 51.09
C LYS A 44 4.07 18.47 50.85
N LEU A 45 4.51 17.28 50.45
CA LEU A 45 3.68 16.09 50.32
C LEU A 45 3.80 15.28 51.61
N GLU A 46 2.70 15.11 52.33
CA GLU A 46 2.63 14.22 53.49
C GLU A 46 1.75 13.02 53.17
N PHE A 47 2.26 11.82 53.39
CA PHE A 47 1.54 10.56 53.18
C PHE A 47 1.11 10.02 54.54
N HIS A 48 -0.18 9.75 54.73
CA HIS A 48 -0.68 9.04 55.90
C HIS A 48 -1.14 7.64 55.50
N SER A 49 -0.46 6.63 56.07
CA SER A 49 -0.76 5.19 56.08
C SER A 49 -1.27 4.57 54.77
N PHE A 50 -0.40 3.84 54.07
CA PHE A 50 -0.79 2.86 53.06
C PHE A 50 -1.01 1.50 53.74
N GLU A 51 -2.19 0.90 53.58
CA GLU A 51 -2.34 -0.55 53.79
C GLU A 51 -1.79 -1.29 52.56
N GLU A 52 -1.00 -2.34 52.84
CA GLU A 52 -0.34 -3.21 51.86
C GLU A 52 -1.35 -3.87 50.91
N LYS A 53 -1.53 -3.32 49.70
CA LYS A 53 -1.85 -4.04 48.44
C LYS A 53 -2.07 -3.09 47.26
N SER A 54 -1.12 -2.22 46.96
CA SER A 54 -1.09 -1.49 45.67
C SER A 54 0.21 -1.79 44.94
N SER A 55 0.10 -2.17 43.66
CA SER A 55 1.25 -2.47 42.80
C SER A 55 2.07 -1.22 42.54
N GLU A 56 3.38 -1.39 42.35
CA GLU A 56 4.34 -0.31 42.08
C GLU A 56 3.92 0.58 40.88
N GLU A 57 3.21 0.01 39.90
CA GLU A 57 2.61 0.73 38.77
C GLU A 57 1.51 1.72 39.17
N HIS A 58 0.71 1.39 40.18
CA HIS A 58 -0.38 2.26 40.65
C HIS A 58 0.20 3.52 41.33
N VAL A 59 1.30 3.34 42.07
CA VAL A 59 2.06 4.45 42.69
C VAL A 59 2.76 5.30 41.62
N ARG A 60 3.34 4.68 40.58
CA ARG A 60 3.93 5.39 39.42
C ARG A 60 2.90 6.19 38.61
N SER A 61 1.69 5.66 38.43
CA SER A 61 0.58 6.35 37.75
C SER A 61 0.09 7.58 38.52
N LEU A 62 -0.03 7.48 39.85
CA LEU A 62 -0.39 8.60 40.72
C LEU A 62 0.69 9.70 40.73
N LEU A 63 1.98 9.32 40.77
CA LEU A 63 3.09 10.26 40.71
C LEU A 63 3.13 11.02 39.37
N LYS A 64 2.96 10.33 38.23
CA LYS A 64 2.87 10.96 36.90
C LYS A 64 1.71 11.96 36.80
N LYS A 65 0.54 11.61 37.33
CA LYS A 65 -0.65 12.50 37.36
C LYS A 65 -0.44 13.73 38.25
N CYS A 66 0.23 13.59 39.40
CA CYS A 66 0.59 14.72 40.26
C CYS A 66 1.59 15.66 39.59
N THR A 67 2.64 15.15 38.94
CA THR A 67 3.65 15.98 38.26
C THR A 67 3.10 16.73 37.05
N SER A 68 2.22 16.12 36.25
CA SER A 68 1.61 16.80 35.10
C SER A 68 0.62 17.89 35.52
N THR A 69 -0.13 17.67 36.59
CA THR A 69 -1.10 18.65 37.13
C THR A 69 -0.39 19.85 37.75
N VAL A 70 0.74 19.63 38.45
CA VAL A 70 1.59 20.71 38.98
C VAL A 70 2.25 21.51 37.84
N ALA A 71 2.76 20.83 36.80
CA ALA A 71 3.32 21.51 35.62
C ALA A 71 2.27 22.36 34.88
N ALA A 72 1.03 21.87 34.76
CA ALA A 72 -0.09 22.58 34.16
C ALA A 72 -0.55 23.80 34.99
N LEU A 73 -0.55 23.70 36.32
CA LEU A 73 -0.87 24.83 37.22
C LEU A 73 0.21 25.91 37.21
N VAL A 74 1.50 25.53 37.09
CA VAL A 74 2.62 26.47 36.96
C VAL A 74 2.56 27.21 35.62
N THR A 75 2.25 26.51 34.52
CA THR A 75 2.07 27.15 33.19
C THR A 75 0.86 28.07 33.13
N ALA A 76 -0.27 27.69 33.73
CA ALA A 76 -1.46 28.55 33.82
C ALA A 76 -1.21 29.82 34.66
N SER A 77 -0.38 29.74 35.70
CA SER A 77 -0.03 30.88 36.56
C SER A 77 0.91 31.88 35.87
N VAL A 78 1.79 31.40 34.98
CA VAL A 78 2.72 32.23 34.19
C VAL A 78 1.99 32.96 33.05
N LEU A 79 0.91 32.38 32.51
CA LEU A 79 0.12 32.96 31.41
C LEU A 79 -0.86 34.08 31.82
N CYS A 80 -1.13 34.26 33.12
CA CYS A 80 -2.08 35.27 33.62
C CYS A 80 -1.45 36.57 34.15
N LEU A 81 -0.13 36.78 34.00
CA LEU A 81 0.52 38.04 34.36
C LEU A 81 0.79 38.89 33.11
N PRO A 82 0.56 40.22 33.14
CA PRO A 82 0.91 41.09 32.04
C PRO A 82 2.44 41.22 31.97
N VAL A 83 3.07 40.52 31.03
CA VAL A 83 4.53 40.55 30.84
C VAL A 83 4.90 41.79 30.03
N ASN A 84 5.74 42.64 30.63
CA ASN A 84 6.40 43.76 29.98
C ASN A 84 7.60 43.20 29.18
N PRO A 85 7.82 43.56 27.90
CA PRO A 85 8.85 42.95 27.06
C PRO A 85 10.24 43.48 27.47
N GLY A 86 10.94 42.75 28.35
CA GLY A 86 12.31 43.12 28.73
C GLY A 86 12.94 42.39 29.92
N ALA A 87 12.29 41.42 30.57
CA ALA A 87 12.88 40.70 31.70
C ALA A 87 13.68 39.47 31.23
N GLN A 88 14.99 39.43 31.54
CA GLN A 88 15.83 38.25 31.37
C GLN A 88 15.79 37.36 32.63
N VAL A 89 15.67 36.05 32.44
CA VAL A 89 15.77 35.05 33.51
C VAL A 89 17.18 34.46 33.51
N GLN A 90 17.93 34.62 34.60
CA GLN A 90 19.21 33.94 34.81
C GLN A 90 19.04 32.73 35.74
N ILE A 91 19.69 31.62 35.39
CA ILE A 91 19.78 30.40 36.19
C ILE A 91 21.24 30.28 36.67
N PRO A 92 21.54 30.21 37.97
CA PRO A 92 22.92 30.08 38.45
C PRO A 92 23.43 28.64 38.33
N SER A 93 24.69 28.51 37.90
CA SER A 93 25.46 27.25 37.85
C SER A 93 26.12 26.98 39.20
N PHE A 94 25.85 25.84 39.84
CA PHE A 94 26.80 25.17 40.77
C PHE A 94 26.29 23.78 41.12
N MET A 95 27.04 22.73 40.75
CA MET A 95 27.36 21.56 41.59
C MET A 95 28.29 20.60 40.83
N GLU A 96 29.47 20.34 41.38
CA GLU A 96 30.36 19.24 40.98
C GLU A 96 29.75 17.87 41.36
N PRO A 97 30.11 16.76 40.67
CA PRO A 97 29.46 15.48 40.85
C PRO A 97 29.98 14.74 42.09
N ILE A 98 29.07 14.41 43.00
CA ILE A 98 29.31 13.38 44.02
C ILE A 98 29.22 12.01 43.32
N VAL A 99 30.37 11.36 43.17
CA VAL A 99 30.45 9.96 42.72
C VAL A 99 29.86 9.07 43.82
N GLY A 100 28.70 8.47 43.54
CA GLY A 100 28.02 7.54 44.44
C GLY A 100 27.15 6.56 43.66
N THR A 101 27.38 5.27 43.87
CA THR A 101 26.73 4.13 43.21
C THR A 101 25.26 3.97 43.64
N HIS A 102 24.35 4.76 43.08
CA HIS A 102 22.91 4.68 43.35
C HIS A 102 22.10 4.32 42.08
N PRO A 103 21.05 3.47 42.15
CA PRO A 103 20.21 3.06 41.01
C PRO A 103 19.54 4.20 40.23
N ALA A 104 19.59 5.43 40.76
CA ALA A 104 19.07 6.62 40.09
C ALA A 104 19.89 7.03 38.86
N TYR A 105 21.17 6.62 38.75
CA TYR A 105 21.99 6.89 37.56
C TYR A 105 21.51 6.07 36.33
N ALA A 106 20.91 4.90 36.55
CA ALA A 106 20.31 4.07 35.50
C ALA A 106 18.95 4.61 35.00
N ALA A 107 18.27 5.46 35.78
CA ALA A 107 17.03 6.11 35.37
C ALA A 107 17.28 7.29 34.41
N VAL A 108 18.44 7.96 34.53
CA VAL A 108 18.85 9.03 33.62
C VAL A 108 19.17 8.48 32.22
N THR A 109 19.71 7.25 32.13
CA THR A 109 19.91 6.57 30.84
C THR A 109 18.61 6.10 30.17
N SER A 110 17.52 5.89 30.94
CA SER A 110 16.22 5.48 30.39
C SER A 110 15.36 6.64 29.86
N LEU A 111 15.55 7.86 30.38
CA LEU A 111 14.92 9.07 29.84
C LEU A 111 15.48 9.42 28.44
N ASP A 112 16.78 9.19 28.27
CA ASP A 112 17.50 9.34 27.01
C ASP A 112 17.02 8.32 25.94
N GLU A 113 16.39 7.22 26.33
CA GLU A 113 15.90 6.18 25.40
C GLU A 113 14.48 6.47 24.88
N SER A 114 13.59 7.02 25.72
CA SER A 114 12.28 7.50 25.27
C SER A 114 12.40 8.75 24.41
N ASP A 115 13.26 9.69 24.80
CA ASP A 115 13.52 10.90 24.02
C ASP A 115 14.24 10.54 22.70
N ARG A 116 15.16 9.58 22.70
CA ARG A 116 15.74 9.02 21.45
C ARG A 116 14.69 8.34 20.56
N LYS A 117 13.72 7.61 21.13
CA LYS A 117 12.63 6.98 20.35
C LYS A 117 11.71 8.05 19.74
N GLU A 118 11.35 9.08 20.49
CA GLU A 118 10.50 10.17 20.04
C GLU A 118 11.22 11.04 18.99
N GLU A 119 12.52 11.27 19.17
CA GLU A 119 13.38 11.98 18.22
C GLU A 119 13.69 11.13 16.98
N ALA A 120 13.90 9.81 17.11
CA ALA A 120 14.04 8.87 15.98
C ALA A 120 12.74 8.75 15.17
N LEU A 121 11.58 8.79 15.82
CA LEU A 121 10.27 8.82 15.15
C LEU A 121 10.05 10.13 14.38
N ARG A 122 10.55 11.26 14.92
CA ARG A 122 10.63 12.56 14.20
C ARG A 122 11.68 12.57 13.08
N ARG A 123 12.67 11.67 13.11
CA ARG A 123 13.74 11.52 12.11
C ARG A 123 13.42 10.58 10.95
N SER A 124 12.29 9.86 10.96
CA SER A 124 11.86 9.00 9.83
C SER A 124 11.56 9.88 8.62
N THR A 125 12.55 10.06 7.73
CA THR A 125 12.40 10.80 6.48
C THR A 125 11.72 9.95 5.41
N VAL A 126 11.25 10.60 4.35
CA VAL A 126 10.78 9.92 3.13
C VAL A 126 11.88 9.04 2.52
N ILE A 127 13.16 9.41 2.73
CA ILE A 127 14.32 8.61 2.32
C ILE A 127 14.33 7.29 3.09
N ASP A 128 14.22 7.33 4.42
CA ASP A 128 14.22 6.15 5.29
C ASP A 128 13.05 5.20 4.99
N GLU A 129 11.86 5.75 4.76
CA GLU A 129 10.68 4.98 4.38
C GLU A 129 10.86 4.29 3.04
N ALA A 130 11.26 5.03 2.00
CA ALA A 130 11.48 4.47 0.68
C ALA A 130 12.61 3.44 0.70
N TRP A 131 13.70 3.73 1.41
CA TRP A 131 14.82 2.80 1.58
C TRP A 131 14.36 1.49 2.21
N THR A 132 13.57 1.55 3.29
CA THR A 132 13.04 0.37 4.00
C THR A 132 12.18 -0.48 3.08
N LEU A 133 11.30 0.17 2.30
CA LEU A 133 10.43 -0.51 1.34
C LEU A 133 11.23 -1.16 0.21
N VAL A 134 12.24 -0.47 -0.34
CA VAL A 134 13.14 -1.04 -1.35
C VAL A 134 13.87 -2.24 -0.78
N LYS A 135 14.52 -2.10 0.39
CA LYS A 135 15.28 -3.18 1.04
C LYS A 135 14.44 -4.43 1.25
N LYS A 136 13.17 -4.24 1.60
CA LYS A 136 12.25 -5.32 1.94
C LYS A 136 11.61 -6.00 0.73
N TYR A 137 11.27 -5.25 -0.31
CA TYR A 137 10.37 -5.74 -1.36
C TYR A 137 10.93 -5.68 -2.78
N TYR A 138 12.06 -5.01 -3.02
CA TYR A 138 12.59 -4.88 -4.37
C TYR A 138 13.03 -6.23 -4.94
N ILE A 139 12.72 -6.48 -6.21
CA ILE A 139 12.91 -7.77 -6.87
C ILE A 139 14.38 -8.23 -6.93
N ASP A 140 15.31 -7.28 -7.02
CA ASP A 140 16.75 -7.54 -7.08
C ASP A 140 17.39 -7.24 -5.72
N ASN A 141 17.67 -8.30 -4.96
CA ASN A 141 18.28 -8.22 -3.62
C ASN A 141 19.75 -7.79 -3.62
N THR A 142 20.37 -7.63 -4.80
CA THR A 142 21.71 -7.03 -4.92
C THR A 142 21.65 -5.52 -5.09
N PHE A 143 20.45 -4.96 -5.28
CA PHE A 143 20.20 -3.53 -5.47
C PHE A 143 21.08 -2.94 -6.59
N ASN A 144 21.19 -3.66 -7.71
CA ASN A 144 22.12 -3.34 -8.80
C ASN A 144 23.59 -3.31 -8.33
N ASN A 145 24.00 -4.34 -7.60
CA ASN A 145 25.34 -4.52 -7.01
C ASN A 145 25.76 -3.37 -6.07
N GLN A 146 24.83 -2.87 -5.25
CA GLN A 146 25.09 -1.79 -4.28
C GLN A 146 24.89 -2.29 -2.86
N ASP A 147 25.70 -1.79 -1.92
CA ASP A 147 25.37 -1.87 -0.50
C ASP A 147 24.25 -0.87 -0.21
N TRP A 148 23.05 -1.39 0.03
CA TRP A 148 21.87 -0.56 0.20
C TRP A 148 21.91 0.27 1.49
N ASP A 149 22.67 -0.16 2.51
CA ASP A 149 22.79 0.54 3.79
C ASP A 149 23.72 1.75 3.61
N GLU A 150 24.83 1.58 2.90
CA GLU A 150 25.71 2.69 2.50
C GLU A 150 24.99 3.69 1.58
N VAL A 151 24.14 3.21 0.67
CA VAL A 151 23.31 4.07 -0.19
C VAL A 151 22.41 4.96 0.67
N ARG A 152 21.76 4.41 1.70
CA ARG A 152 20.93 5.19 2.63
C ARG A 152 21.72 6.33 3.25
N GLU A 153 22.85 6.02 3.88
CA GLU A 153 23.70 6.99 4.58
C GLU A 153 24.16 8.10 3.63
N LYS A 154 24.53 7.74 2.40
CA LYS A 154 24.95 8.68 1.36
C LYS A 154 23.86 9.69 1.00
N TYR A 155 22.59 9.30 0.97
CA TYR A 155 21.50 10.22 0.62
C TYR A 155 20.94 10.95 1.85
N GLU A 156 20.83 10.30 3.01
CA GLU A 156 20.40 10.94 4.26
C GLU A 156 21.36 12.04 4.71
N SER A 157 22.68 11.81 4.64
CA SER A 157 23.70 12.81 5.03
C SER A 157 23.68 14.10 4.22
N ARG A 158 23.02 14.09 3.05
CA ARG A 158 22.87 15.26 2.17
C ARG A 158 21.63 16.08 2.48
N LEU A 159 20.71 15.55 3.29
CA LEU A 159 19.47 16.21 3.63
C LEU A 159 19.74 17.39 4.55
N LYS A 160 19.25 18.56 4.18
CA LYS A 160 19.39 19.77 4.99
C LYS A 160 18.25 19.84 6.00
N VAL A 161 18.59 20.24 7.22
CA VAL A 161 17.63 20.54 8.28
C VAL A 161 17.32 22.04 8.24
N GLU A 162 16.03 22.37 8.21
CA GLU A 162 15.53 23.74 8.31
C GLU A 162 15.74 24.31 9.74
N LYS A 163 15.54 25.62 9.88
CA LYS A 163 15.85 26.34 11.13
C LYS A 163 14.99 25.91 12.33
N ASP A 164 13.85 25.27 12.08
CA ASP A 164 12.92 24.74 13.08
C ASP A 164 13.14 23.24 13.37
N GLY A 165 14.14 22.62 12.75
CA GLY A 165 14.43 21.19 12.89
C GLY A 165 13.66 20.28 11.93
N ALA A 166 12.78 20.82 11.07
CA ALA A 166 12.13 20.06 10.03
C ALA A 166 13.07 19.82 8.83
N TYR A 167 12.83 18.77 8.04
CA TYR A 167 13.57 18.56 6.81
C TYR A 167 12.93 19.30 5.63
N ASP A 168 13.75 19.78 4.70
CA ASP A 168 13.27 20.33 3.43
C ASP A 168 12.60 19.20 2.61
N ASP A 169 11.28 19.24 2.51
CA ASP A 169 10.42 18.26 1.85
C ASP A 169 10.77 18.13 0.35
N GLU A 170 11.15 19.22 -0.32
CA GLU A 170 11.49 19.21 -1.74
C GLU A 170 12.84 18.53 -1.98
N GLU A 171 13.85 18.88 -1.18
CA GLU A 171 15.17 18.26 -1.26
C GLU A 171 15.11 16.78 -0.83
N ALA A 172 14.31 16.43 0.19
CA ALA A 172 14.06 15.04 0.59
C ALA A 172 13.49 14.21 -0.57
N MET A 173 12.49 14.74 -1.28
CA MET A 173 11.89 14.06 -2.43
C MET A 173 12.89 13.89 -3.58
N LYS A 174 13.72 14.90 -3.85
CA LYS A 174 14.75 14.84 -4.88
C LYS A 174 15.85 13.83 -4.56
N LEU A 175 16.32 13.79 -3.31
CA LEU A 175 17.29 12.80 -2.85
C LEU A 175 16.71 11.39 -2.87
N THR A 176 15.47 11.21 -2.40
CA THR A 176 14.76 9.92 -2.48
C THR A 176 14.62 9.45 -3.93
N THR A 177 14.26 10.35 -4.83
CA THR A 177 14.16 10.05 -6.27
C THR A 177 15.51 9.61 -6.84
N ALA A 178 16.59 10.28 -6.47
CA ALA A 178 17.93 9.92 -6.91
C ALA A 178 18.40 8.58 -6.34
N MET A 179 18.05 8.28 -5.08
CA MET A 179 18.30 6.99 -4.43
C MET A 179 17.59 5.86 -5.18
N VAL A 180 16.28 5.97 -5.42
CA VAL A 180 15.53 4.94 -6.16
C VAL A 180 16.03 4.79 -7.59
N LYS A 181 16.41 5.88 -8.27
CA LYS A 181 17.01 5.80 -9.62
C LYS A 181 18.34 5.06 -9.66
N SER A 182 19.10 5.01 -8.55
CA SER A 182 20.38 4.29 -8.50
C SER A 182 20.22 2.78 -8.72
N LEU A 183 19.02 2.22 -8.48
CA LEU A 183 18.68 0.83 -8.74
C LEU A 183 18.79 0.45 -10.23
N GLY A 184 18.84 1.43 -11.15
CA GLY A 184 18.89 1.17 -12.60
C GLY A 184 17.60 0.59 -13.19
N ASP A 185 16.59 0.31 -12.37
CA ASP A 185 15.28 -0.16 -12.82
C ASP A 185 14.43 0.99 -13.35
N LYS A 186 14.16 0.95 -14.65
CA LYS A 186 13.32 1.93 -15.36
C LYS A 186 11.85 1.93 -14.92
N TYR A 187 11.39 0.92 -14.19
CA TYR A 187 10.00 0.79 -13.71
C TYR A 187 9.82 1.33 -12.29
N SER A 188 10.86 1.23 -11.45
CA SER A 188 10.85 1.76 -10.08
C SER A 188 11.07 3.28 -10.06
N ARG A 189 10.21 4.00 -9.34
CA ARG A 189 10.25 5.47 -9.29
C ARG A 189 9.49 6.02 -8.10
N VAL A 190 9.94 7.19 -7.63
CA VAL A 190 9.20 8.00 -6.67
C VAL A 190 8.21 8.89 -7.42
N LEU A 191 7.03 9.05 -6.86
CA LEU A 191 5.97 9.92 -7.33
C LEU A 191 5.79 11.04 -6.32
N ASP A 192 5.64 12.26 -6.79
CA ASP A 192 5.14 13.35 -5.98
C ASP A 192 3.68 13.12 -5.56
N ARG A 193 3.15 13.93 -4.64
CA ARG A 193 1.76 13.83 -4.17
C ARG A 193 0.75 13.82 -5.32
N ALA A 194 0.95 14.69 -6.31
CA ALA A 194 0.08 14.78 -7.48
C ALA A 194 0.18 13.53 -8.37
N GLY A 195 1.39 13.02 -8.62
CA GLY A 195 1.64 11.80 -9.39
C GLY A 195 1.09 10.56 -8.71
N TYR A 196 1.25 10.46 -7.39
CA TYR A 196 0.72 9.36 -6.60
C TYR A 196 -0.81 9.34 -6.65
N SER A 197 -1.46 10.48 -6.46
CA SER A 197 -2.92 10.62 -6.61
C SER A 197 -3.44 10.22 -8.00
N ARG A 198 -2.64 10.38 -9.07
CA ARG A 198 -3.02 9.90 -10.42
C ARG A 198 -2.96 8.39 -10.57
N ILE A 199 -2.01 7.71 -9.91
CA ILE A 199 -1.88 6.23 -9.97
C ILE A 199 -2.94 5.55 -9.11
N GLN A 200 -3.38 6.21 -8.03
CA GLN A 200 -4.50 5.75 -7.23
C GLN A 200 -5.83 5.58 -8.01
N LYS A 201 -5.91 6.06 -9.27
CA LYS A 201 -7.02 5.78 -10.20
C LYS A 201 -7.14 4.31 -10.65
N PHE A 202 -6.13 3.48 -10.40
CA PHE A 202 -6.18 2.02 -10.63
C PHE A 202 -6.78 1.23 -9.46
N ASP A 203 -7.44 1.91 -8.52
CA ASP A 203 -8.23 1.28 -7.47
C ASP A 203 -9.25 0.30 -8.04
N LEU A 204 -8.99 -0.99 -7.85
CA LEU A 204 -9.83 -2.09 -8.34
C LEU A 204 -11.07 -2.31 -7.46
N ILE A 205 -11.08 -1.77 -6.23
CA ILE A 205 -12.18 -1.92 -5.28
C ILE A 205 -13.17 -0.76 -5.43
N GLY A 206 -12.66 0.43 -5.72
CA GLY A 206 -13.43 1.66 -5.92
C GLY A 206 -13.62 2.49 -4.65
N VAL A 207 -12.93 2.19 -3.55
CA VAL A 207 -13.06 2.94 -2.28
C VAL A 207 -11.86 3.82 -1.95
N GLY A 208 -10.81 3.76 -2.76
CA GLY A 208 -9.55 4.45 -2.57
C GLY A 208 -8.65 3.78 -1.52
N ALA A 209 -8.67 2.45 -1.43
CA ALA A 209 -7.77 1.67 -0.56
C ALA A 209 -6.88 0.74 -1.39
N THR A 210 -5.58 0.71 -1.09
CA THR A 210 -4.64 -0.25 -1.71
C THR A 210 -4.41 -1.41 -0.74
N LEU A 211 -4.85 -2.61 -1.11
CA LEU A 211 -4.66 -3.81 -0.31
C LEU A 211 -3.40 -4.55 -0.73
N MET A 212 -2.66 -5.10 0.24
CA MET A 212 -1.51 -5.98 -0.02
C MET A 212 -1.43 -7.08 1.04
N PRO A 213 -0.85 -8.24 0.70
CA PRO A 213 -0.50 -9.24 1.70
C PRO A 213 0.72 -8.79 2.52
N ASP A 214 0.70 -9.09 3.82
CA ASP A 214 1.87 -9.02 4.69
C ASP A 214 2.73 -10.31 4.57
N SER A 215 3.82 -10.39 5.34
CA SER A 215 4.72 -11.56 5.36
C SER A 215 4.05 -12.85 5.83
N ASN A 216 2.92 -12.75 6.54
CA ASN A 216 2.13 -13.87 7.04
C ASN A 216 0.87 -14.13 6.18
N LYS A 217 0.81 -13.55 4.97
CA LYS A 217 -0.32 -13.63 4.04
C LYS A 217 -1.64 -13.08 4.60
N ARG A 218 -1.57 -12.17 5.58
CA ARG A 218 -2.73 -11.39 6.04
C ARG A 218 -2.88 -10.17 5.16
N ILE A 219 -4.12 -9.78 4.90
CA ILE A 219 -4.38 -8.62 4.05
C ILE A 219 -4.34 -7.35 4.88
N MET A 220 -3.53 -6.39 4.44
CA MET A 220 -3.37 -5.09 5.08
C MET A 220 -3.53 -3.95 4.07
N VAL A 221 -3.85 -2.77 4.58
CA VAL A 221 -3.83 -1.53 3.84
C VAL A 221 -2.38 -1.12 3.65
N GLY A 222 -1.91 -1.27 2.42
CA GLY A 222 -0.51 -1.13 2.07
C GLY A 222 -0.05 0.28 1.76
N ALA A 223 -0.99 1.22 1.73
CA ALA A 223 -0.72 2.63 1.51
C ALA A 223 -1.81 3.50 2.14
N PRO A 224 -1.53 4.77 2.48
CA PRO A 224 -2.55 5.66 2.99
C PRO A 224 -3.71 5.74 1.99
N PRO A 225 -4.97 5.71 2.45
CA PRO A 225 -6.11 5.85 1.55
C PRO A 225 -6.07 7.13 0.72
N VAL A 226 -6.72 7.08 -0.42
CA VAL A 226 -6.79 8.21 -1.37
C VAL A 226 -7.44 9.40 -0.68
N LYS A 227 -6.78 10.57 -0.74
CA LYS A 227 -7.34 11.80 -0.15
C LYS A 227 -8.71 12.13 -0.76
N GLY A 228 -9.71 12.31 0.09
CA GLY A 228 -11.10 12.56 -0.25
C GLY A 228 -11.90 11.31 -0.64
N SER A 229 -11.33 10.10 -0.61
CA SER A 229 -12.05 8.87 -0.92
C SER A 229 -12.91 8.37 0.23
N GLU A 230 -13.76 7.39 -0.05
CA GLU A 230 -14.60 6.76 0.96
C GLU A 230 -13.76 6.02 2.03
N ALA A 231 -12.62 5.42 1.66
CA ALA A 231 -11.68 4.83 2.61
C ALA A 231 -11.02 5.85 3.54
N GLU A 232 -10.59 7.01 3.04
CA GLU A 232 -10.06 8.07 3.91
C GLU A 232 -11.16 8.62 4.83
N LYS A 233 -12.34 8.93 4.28
CA LYS A 233 -13.50 9.43 5.06
C LYS A 233 -13.92 8.46 6.15
N ALA A 234 -13.81 7.17 5.89
CA ALA A 234 -14.13 6.13 6.86
C ALA A 234 -13.00 5.85 7.87
N GLY A 235 -11.91 6.63 7.82
CA GLY A 235 -10.82 6.57 8.78
C GLY A 235 -9.95 5.31 8.63
N ILE A 236 -9.94 4.69 7.46
CA ILE A 236 -8.97 3.62 7.15
C ILE A 236 -7.57 4.22 7.15
N LYS A 237 -6.59 3.47 7.65
CA LYS A 237 -5.19 3.90 7.73
C LYS A 237 -4.27 2.86 7.11
N ILE A 238 -3.10 3.32 6.64
CA ILE A 238 -2.00 2.40 6.32
C ILE A 238 -1.68 1.54 7.56
N GLY A 239 -1.41 0.25 7.36
CA GLY A 239 -1.14 -0.68 8.45
C GLY A 239 -2.39 -1.39 9.00
N ASP A 240 -3.59 -0.89 8.70
CA ASP A 240 -4.84 -1.56 9.07
C ASP A 240 -4.91 -2.95 8.42
N TYR A 241 -5.28 -3.97 9.19
CA TYR A 241 -5.54 -5.31 8.66
C TYR A 241 -7.00 -5.44 8.25
N ILE A 242 -7.26 -5.95 7.06
CA ILE A 242 -8.61 -6.28 6.60
C ILE A 242 -8.88 -7.72 6.98
N VAL A 243 -9.73 -7.94 7.99
CA VAL A 243 -10.07 -9.26 8.56
C VAL A 243 -11.19 -9.94 7.79
N ALA A 244 -12.14 -9.17 7.28
CA ALA A 244 -13.21 -9.65 6.42
C ALA A 244 -13.63 -8.58 5.40
N VAL A 245 -14.20 -9.03 4.28
CA VAL A 245 -14.84 -8.17 3.29
C VAL A 245 -16.23 -8.72 2.96
N ASN A 246 -17.24 -7.86 3.11
CA ASN A 246 -18.67 -8.21 2.99
C ASN A 246 -19.02 -9.45 3.83
N GLY A 247 -18.50 -9.51 5.06
CA GLY A 247 -18.71 -10.62 6.00
C GLY A 247 -17.92 -11.89 5.71
N VAL A 248 -17.12 -11.93 4.63
CA VAL A 248 -16.28 -13.09 4.30
C VAL A 248 -14.85 -12.86 4.80
N GLU A 249 -14.36 -13.74 5.66
CA GLU A 249 -12.99 -13.65 6.21
C GLU A 249 -11.92 -13.60 5.10
N THR A 250 -10.87 -12.84 5.35
CA THR A 250 -9.70 -12.70 4.45
C THR A 250 -8.58 -13.67 4.78
N LYS A 251 -8.67 -14.41 5.89
CA LYS A 251 -7.61 -15.31 6.34
C LYS A 251 -7.37 -16.40 5.29
N GLY A 252 -6.12 -16.54 4.87
CA GLY A 252 -5.72 -17.51 3.84
C GLY A 252 -6.13 -17.11 2.42
N ARG A 253 -6.75 -15.94 2.25
CA ARG A 253 -7.09 -15.35 0.95
C ARG A 253 -6.05 -14.31 0.57
N THR A 254 -5.84 -14.17 -0.72
CA THR A 254 -5.03 -13.12 -1.31
C THR A 254 -5.84 -11.82 -1.44
N ALA A 255 -5.15 -10.69 -1.60
CA ALA A 255 -5.82 -9.42 -1.95
C ALA A 255 -6.65 -9.57 -3.23
N PHE A 256 -6.22 -10.48 -4.12
CA PHE A 256 -6.88 -10.79 -5.37
C PHE A 256 -8.19 -11.55 -5.18
N ASP A 257 -8.24 -12.55 -4.29
CA ASP A 257 -9.49 -13.28 -3.98
C ASP A 257 -10.57 -12.35 -3.43
N ILE A 258 -10.15 -11.31 -2.69
CA ILE A 258 -11.03 -10.26 -2.18
C ILE A 258 -11.55 -9.40 -3.33
N ILE A 259 -10.67 -8.98 -4.25
CA ILE A 259 -11.06 -8.20 -5.43
C ILE A 259 -12.02 -8.98 -6.33
N ASP A 260 -11.78 -10.29 -6.58
CA ASP A 260 -12.68 -11.13 -7.40
C ASP A 260 -14.06 -11.25 -6.73
N GLN A 261 -14.13 -11.54 -5.43
CA GLN A 261 -15.41 -11.58 -4.69
C GLN A 261 -16.20 -10.26 -4.82
N ILE A 262 -15.52 -9.11 -4.71
CA ILE A 262 -16.17 -7.80 -4.86
C ILE A 262 -16.63 -7.60 -6.32
N SER A 263 -15.84 -8.08 -7.28
CA SER A 263 -16.10 -7.92 -8.72
C SER A 263 -17.20 -8.85 -9.25
N GLU A 264 -17.42 -10.00 -8.61
CA GLU A 264 -18.53 -10.91 -8.90
C GLU A 264 -19.91 -10.28 -8.72
N GLN A 265 -19.99 -9.14 -8.03
CA GLN A 265 -21.21 -8.38 -7.83
C GLN A 265 -21.09 -7.02 -8.54
N PRO A 266 -21.20 -6.97 -9.88
CA PRO A 266 -20.90 -5.78 -10.68
C PRO A 266 -21.81 -4.57 -10.40
N ASN A 267 -22.91 -4.75 -9.66
CA ASN A 267 -23.86 -3.71 -9.27
C ASN A 267 -23.82 -3.37 -7.77
N VAL A 268 -22.83 -3.86 -7.04
CA VAL A 268 -22.69 -3.52 -5.62
C VAL A 268 -22.08 -2.13 -5.52
N GLU A 269 -22.89 -1.19 -5.05
CA GLU A 269 -22.52 0.21 -4.84
C GLU A 269 -21.69 0.40 -3.55
N GLU A 270 -21.68 -0.58 -2.64
CA GLU A 270 -21.07 -0.47 -1.33
C GLU A 270 -20.25 -1.71 -0.95
N VAL A 271 -19.10 -1.52 -0.30
CA VAL A 271 -18.30 -2.62 0.25
C VAL A 271 -18.05 -2.39 1.74
N THR A 272 -18.18 -3.45 2.53
CA THR A 272 -17.92 -3.43 3.97
C THR A 272 -16.61 -4.13 4.27
N PHE A 273 -15.65 -3.40 4.85
CA PHE A 273 -14.43 -3.98 5.40
C PHE A 273 -14.56 -4.14 6.91
N THR A 274 -14.28 -5.33 7.42
CA THR A 274 -14.01 -5.55 8.85
C THR A 274 -12.53 -5.30 9.06
N VAL A 275 -12.21 -4.19 9.72
CA VAL A 275 -10.85 -3.64 9.86
C VAL A 275 -10.35 -3.86 11.28
N LEU A 276 -9.19 -4.49 11.42
CA LEU A 276 -8.39 -4.52 12.64
C LEU A 276 -7.33 -3.42 12.55
N THR A 277 -7.51 -2.35 13.32
CA THR A 277 -6.50 -1.31 13.46
C THR A 277 -5.60 -1.64 14.63
N GLN A 278 -4.30 -1.77 14.36
CA GLN A 278 -3.30 -1.84 15.42
C GLN A 278 -3.10 -0.44 16.01
N GLY A 279 -3.06 -0.34 17.34
CA GLY A 279 -2.65 0.89 18.02
C GLY A 279 -1.22 1.28 17.61
N PRO A 280 -0.81 2.54 17.79
CA PRO A 280 0.56 2.92 17.53
C PRO A 280 1.51 2.06 18.40
N ASP A 281 2.65 1.65 17.82
CA ASP A 281 3.63 0.71 18.41
C ASP A 281 4.23 1.17 19.76
N ASP A 282 3.86 2.35 20.23
CA ASP A 282 4.29 3.00 21.47
C ASP A 282 3.30 2.84 22.64
N LEU A 283 2.15 2.21 22.41
CA LEU A 283 1.20 1.86 23.47
C LEU A 283 0.86 0.38 23.36
N GLU A 284 0.79 -0.31 24.50
CA GLU A 284 0.20 -1.64 24.67
C GLU A 284 -1.31 -1.64 24.36
N GLY A 285 -1.73 -1.02 23.25
CA GLY A 285 -3.10 -0.88 22.83
C GLY A 285 -3.55 -2.15 22.14
N GLU A 286 -4.42 -2.90 22.80
CA GLU A 286 -5.21 -3.95 22.15
C GLU A 286 -5.83 -3.38 20.86
N GLY A 287 -5.49 -3.97 19.72
CA GLY A 287 -6.05 -3.56 18.44
C GLY A 287 -7.57 -3.66 18.47
N TYR A 288 -8.27 -2.70 17.88
CA TYR A 288 -9.73 -2.70 17.85
C TYR A 288 -10.25 -3.08 16.46
N ILE A 289 -11.34 -3.84 16.44
CA ILE A 289 -12.03 -4.27 15.22
C ILE A 289 -13.24 -3.38 15.00
N ARG A 290 -13.43 -2.90 13.76
CA ARG A 290 -14.64 -2.17 13.34
C ARG A 290 -15.06 -2.55 11.94
N ASP A 291 -16.36 -2.48 11.66
CA ASP A 291 -16.87 -2.56 10.30
C ASP A 291 -16.95 -1.18 9.66
N VAL A 292 -16.55 -1.10 8.40
CA VAL A 292 -16.46 0.11 7.61
C VAL A 292 -17.13 -0.12 6.26
N THR A 293 -18.33 0.42 6.09
CA THR A 293 -19.06 0.39 4.82
C THR A 293 -18.75 1.65 4.00
N MET A 294 -18.36 1.47 2.75
CA MET A 294 -17.89 2.52 1.86
C MET A 294 -18.54 2.41 0.49
N LYS A 295 -18.87 3.55 -0.12
CA LYS A 295 -19.38 3.59 -1.49
C LYS A 295 -18.26 3.38 -2.50
N ARG A 296 -18.53 2.58 -3.53
CA ARG A 296 -17.61 2.35 -4.64
C ARG A 296 -17.77 3.47 -5.66
N GLN A 297 -16.69 4.20 -5.91
CA GLN A 297 -16.56 5.29 -6.87
C GLN A 297 -15.36 5.01 -7.77
N PHE A 298 -15.62 4.43 -8.95
CA PHE A 298 -14.61 4.30 -9.99
C PHE A 298 -14.58 5.57 -10.84
N VAL A 299 -13.39 5.99 -11.28
CA VAL A 299 -13.29 6.94 -12.40
C VAL A 299 -13.93 6.29 -13.62
N GLU A 300 -14.80 6.98 -14.36
CA GLU A 300 -15.42 6.45 -15.59
C GLU A 300 -14.35 5.86 -16.52
N VAL A 301 -14.31 4.54 -16.62
CA VAL A 301 -13.44 3.81 -17.54
C VAL A 301 -14.20 3.47 -18.81
N LYS A 302 -13.53 3.59 -19.96
CA LYS A 302 -14.14 3.27 -21.26
C LYS A 302 -14.27 1.76 -21.42
N ASP A 303 -15.28 1.32 -22.16
CA ASP A 303 -15.46 -0.07 -22.56
C ASP A 303 -14.23 -0.54 -23.35
N PRO A 304 -13.46 -1.54 -22.86
CA PRO A 304 -12.25 -1.97 -23.53
C PRO A 304 -12.51 -2.97 -24.66
N ILE A 305 -13.75 -3.48 -24.81
CA ILE A 305 -14.10 -4.57 -25.72
C ILE A 305 -14.82 -4.06 -26.96
N THR A 306 -14.38 -4.56 -28.13
CA THR A 306 -15.16 -4.48 -29.38
C THR A 306 -15.17 -5.85 -30.03
N TYR A 307 -16.29 -6.25 -30.62
CA TYR A 307 -16.41 -7.59 -31.22
C TYR A 307 -17.30 -7.59 -32.46
N LYS A 308 -17.09 -8.58 -33.33
CA LYS A 308 -17.88 -8.82 -34.56
C LYS A 308 -17.54 -10.19 -35.16
N ILE A 309 -18.43 -10.70 -36.02
CA ILE A 309 -18.07 -11.75 -36.98
C ILE A 309 -17.26 -11.13 -38.12
N THR A 310 -16.05 -11.63 -38.37
CA THR A 310 -15.17 -11.09 -39.43
C THR A 310 -15.16 -11.94 -40.68
N GLU A 311 -15.32 -13.25 -40.54
CA GLU A 311 -15.15 -14.20 -41.64
C GLU A 311 -16.16 -15.33 -41.56
N LYS A 312 -16.71 -15.73 -42.72
CA LYS A 312 -17.43 -16.99 -42.91
C LYS A 312 -16.74 -17.75 -44.03
N ARG A 313 -16.04 -18.82 -43.67
CA ARG A 313 -15.14 -19.55 -44.58
C ARG A 313 -15.87 -20.72 -45.24
N LYS A 314 -15.32 -21.18 -46.37
CA LYS A 314 -15.89 -22.28 -47.16
C LYS A 314 -15.91 -23.63 -46.42
N ASP A 315 -15.01 -23.79 -45.45
CA ASP A 315 -14.90 -24.98 -44.60
C ASP A 315 -15.92 -24.99 -43.44
N GLY A 316 -16.83 -24.01 -43.38
CA GLY A 316 -17.82 -23.86 -42.32
C GLY A 316 -17.33 -23.08 -41.09
N THR A 317 -16.08 -22.59 -41.09
CA THR A 317 -15.57 -21.77 -40.00
C THR A 317 -16.22 -20.39 -40.00
N ILE A 318 -16.78 -19.98 -38.86
CA ILE A 318 -17.32 -18.65 -38.61
C ILE A 318 -16.46 -18.01 -37.51
N VAL A 319 -15.71 -16.98 -37.88
CA VAL A 319 -14.71 -16.36 -37.01
C VAL A 319 -15.34 -15.23 -36.21
N GLY A 320 -15.42 -15.41 -34.89
CA GLY A 320 -15.72 -14.36 -33.93
C GLY A 320 -14.43 -13.62 -33.56
N TYR A 321 -14.40 -12.33 -33.87
CA TYR A 321 -13.27 -11.46 -33.55
C TYR A 321 -13.60 -10.60 -32.33
N ILE A 322 -12.69 -10.59 -31.37
CA ILE A 322 -12.80 -9.77 -30.15
C ILE A 322 -11.50 -8.99 -29.99
N ARG A 323 -11.59 -7.67 -29.94
CA ARG A 323 -10.48 -6.80 -29.58
C ARG A 323 -10.60 -6.40 -28.13
N ILE A 324 -9.50 -6.60 -27.38
CA ILE A 324 -9.34 -6.14 -26.00
C ILE A 324 -8.30 -5.03 -26.02
N SER A 325 -8.72 -3.79 -25.80
CA SER A 325 -7.82 -2.63 -25.89
C SER A 325 -7.04 -2.35 -24.61
N GLU A 326 -7.54 -2.79 -23.45
CA GLU A 326 -6.93 -2.62 -22.13
C GLU A 326 -7.53 -3.63 -21.14
N PHE A 327 -6.81 -3.96 -20.07
CA PHE A 327 -7.34 -4.72 -18.92
C PHE A 327 -7.76 -3.77 -17.80
N ASN A 328 -8.99 -3.26 -17.87
CA ASN A 328 -9.61 -2.42 -16.82
C ASN A 328 -10.76 -3.15 -16.11
N SER A 329 -11.43 -2.50 -15.14
CA SER A 329 -12.48 -3.13 -14.34
C SER A 329 -13.71 -3.62 -15.14
N LEU A 330 -13.93 -3.13 -16.37
CA LEU A 330 -15.04 -3.54 -17.23
C LEU A 330 -14.70 -4.74 -18.13
N VAL A 331 -13.43 -5.12 -18.25
CA VAL A 331 -12.98 -6.04 -19.31
C VAL A 331 -13.64 -7.42 -19.24
N LYS A 332 -13.75 -8.01 -18.05
CA LYS A 332 -14.37 -9.33 -17.83
C LYS A 332 -15.86 -9.35 -18.17
N PRO A 333 -16.73 -8.53 -17.54
CA PRO A 333 -18.16 -8.57 -17.85
C PRO A 333 -18.47 -8.22 -19.32
N LYS A 334 -17.67 -7.33 -19.93
CA LYS A 334 -17.82 -6.99 -21.35
C LYS A 334 -17.39 -8.12 -22.28
N LEU A 335 -16.31 -8.82 -21.94
CA LEU A 335 -15.85 -9.99 -22.69
C LEU A 335 -16.84 -11.15 -22.58
N GLU A 336 -17.41 -11.42 -21.40
CA GLU A 336 -18.45 -12.44 -21.25
C GLU A 336 -19.66 -12.17 -22.15
N ASN A 337 -20.11 -10.91 -22.21
CA ASN A 337 -21.21 -10.52 -23.09
C ASN A 337 -20.85 -10.68 -24.57
N ALA A 338 -19.63 -10.30 -24.96
CA ALA A 338 -19.14 -10.48 -26.33
C ALA A 338 -19.07 -11.96 -26.73
N LEU A 339 -18.55 -12.83 -25.85
CA LEU A 339 -18.47 -14.27 -26.08
C LEU A 339 -19.86 -14.89 -26.24
N LYS A 340 -20.81 -14.53 -25.37
CA LYS A 340 -22.20 -15.00 -25.45
C LYS A 340 -22.86 -14.52 -26.76
N ALA A 341 -22.70 -13.25 -27.12
CA ALA A 341 -23.25 -12.70 -28.35
C ALA A 341 -22.69 -13.38 -29.60
N LEU A 342 -21.37 -13.54 -29.70
CA LEU A 342 -20.73 -14.23 -30.82
C LEU A 342 -21.14 -15.70 -30.93
N THR A 343 -21.35 -16.37 -29.79
CA THR A 343 -21.86 -17.75 -29.76
C THR A 343 -23.26 -17.82 -30.35
N VAL A 344 -24.15 -16.88 -29.98
CA VAL A 344 -25.51 -16.77 -30.55
C VAL A 344 -25.47 -16.46 -32.05
N GLU A 345 -24.50 -15.67 -32.50
CA GLU A 345 -24.26 -15.38 -33.93
C GLU A 345 -23.64 -16.56 -34.71
N GLY A 346 -23.33 -17.67 -34.03
CA GLY A 346 -22.83 -18.89 -34.64
C GLY A 346 -21.31 -18.97 -34.81
N ALA A 347 -20.54 -18.12 -34.12
CA ALA A 347 -19.08 -18.23 -34.12
C ALA A 347 -18.62 -19.60 -33.60
N ASN A 348 -17.75 -20.26 -34.34
CA ASN A 348 -17.16 -21.55 -33.98
C ASN A 348 -15.62 -21.52 -33.95
N ALA A 349 -15.03 -20.34 -34.15
CA ALA A 349 -13.62 -20.03 -33.96
C ALA A 349 -13.48 -18.62 -33.39
N LEU A 350 -12.45 -18.40 -32.57
CA LEU A 350 -12.24 -17.12 -31.90
C LEU A 350 -10.88 -16.52 -32.21
N VAL A 351 -10.85 -15.21 -32.38
CA VAL A 351 -9.64 -14.39 -32.44
C VAL A 351 -9.69 -13.36 -31.32
N LEU A 352 -8.74 -13.44 -30.39
CA LEU A 352 -8.54 -12.45 -29.34
C LEU A 352 -7.41 -11.51 -29.77
N ASP A 353 -7.75 -10.32 -30.22
CA ASP A 353 -6.81 -9.30 -30.64
C ASP A 353 -6.33 -8.45 -29.45
N LEU A 354 -5.07 -8.64 -29.07
CA LEU A 354 -4.36 -7.90 -28.02
C LEU A 354 -3.30 -6.95 -28.61
N ARG A 355 -3.30 -6.71 -29.93
CA ARG A 355 -2.36 -5.78 -30.56
C ARG A 355 -2.53 -4.37 -30.01
N GLN A 356 -1.39 -3.73 -29.73
CA GLN A 356 -1.30 -2.41 -29.11
C GLN A 356 -2.00 -2.31 -27.74
N ASN A 357 -2.23 -3.43 -27.05
CA ASN A 357 -2.77 -3.44 -25.70
C ASN A 357 -1.62 -3.41 -24.67
N PRO A 358 -1.47 -2.32 -23.89
CA PRO A 358 -0.37 -2.17 -22.94
C PRO A 358 -0.52 -3.02 -21.66
N GLY A 359 -1.59 -3.82 -21.57
CA GLY A 359 -1.99 -4.59 -20.41
C GLY A 359 -2.99 -3.83 -19.54
N GLY A 360 -2.73 -3.80 -18.24
CA GLY A 360 -3.62 -3.22 -17.23
C GLY A 360 -3.61 -4.05 -15.96
N ALA A 361 -4.78 -4.21 -15.34
CA ALA A 361 -4.96 -5.02 -14.14
C ALA A 361 -4.62 -6.50 -14.43
N PHE A 362 -3.54 -6.97 -13.80
CA PHE A 362 -3.08 -8.37 -13.88
C PHE A 362 -4.18 -9.37 -13.58
N GLN A 363 -4.94 -9.11 -12.52
CA GLN A 363 -6.01 -9.99 -12.07
C GLN A 363 -7.05 -10.25 -13.16
N SER A 364 -7.36 -9.22 -13.95
CA SER A 364 -8.28 -9.37 -15.08
C SER A 364 -7.78 -10.36 -16.13
N ALA A 365 -6.47 -10.52 -16.32
CA ALA A 365 -5.93 -11.54 -17.21
C ALA A 365 -6.16 -12.96 -16.69
N VAL A 366 -5.92 -13.19 -15.39
CA VAL A 366 -6.18 -14.50 -14.74
C VAL A 366 -7.66 -14.85 -14.78
N GLU A 367 -8.53 -13.90 -14.46
CA GLU A 367 -9.99 -14.11 -14.46
C GLU A 367 -10.54 -14.34 -15.88
N ILE A 368 -10.06 -13.57 -16.87
CA ILE A 368 -10.43 -13.78 -18.27
C ILE A 368 -9.96 -15.15 -18.75
N ALA A 369 -8.77 -15.60 -18.36
CA ALA A 369 -8.31 -16.94 -18.68
C ALA A 369 -9.28 -18.01 -18.17
N GLY A 370 -9.94 -17.75 -17.03
CA GLY A 370 -11.03 -18.55 -16.45
C GLY A 370 -12.27 -18.72 -17.34
N LEU A 371 -12.48 -17.85 -18.33
CA LEU A 371 -13.57 -17.99 -19.30
C LEU A 371 -13.29 -19.07 -20.36
N PHE A 372 -12.02 -19.50 -20.49
CA PHE A 372 -11.55 -20.47 -21.49
C PHE A 372 -11.05 -21.78 -20.86
N MET A 373 -10.67 -21.76 -19.58
CA MET A 373 -10.18 -22.93 -18.85
C MET A 373 -10.44 -22.83 -17.35
N GLU A 374 -10.72 -23.94 -16.70
CA GLU A 374 -10.94 -24.02 -15.25
C GLU A 374 -9.87 -24.86 -14.55
N ASP A 375 -9.59 -24.51 -13.29
CA ASP A 375 -8.66 -25.22 -12.40
C ASP A 375 -7.24 -25.37 -12.97
N LYS A 376 -6.80 -24.43 -13.80
CA LYS A 376 -5.47 -24.40 -14.40
C LYS A 376 -4.65 -23.25 -13.86
N ILE A 377 -3.33 -23.46 -13.75
CA ILE A 377 -2.40 -22.37 -13.50
C ILE A 377 -2.43 -21.45 -14.72
N ALA A 378 -2.85 -20.20 -14.51
CA ALA A 378 -2.78 -19.15 -15.52
C ALA A 378 -1.34 -18.61 -15.60
N THR A 379 -0.72 -18.36 -14.45
CA THR A 379 0.64 -17.80 -14.37
C THR A 379 1.20 -17.98 -12.97
N ASN A 380 2.52 -17.95 -12.87
CA ASN A 380 3.22 -17.92 -11.60
C ASN A 380 3.79 -16.51 -11.37
N VAL A 381 3.78 -16.07 -10.12
CA VAL A 381 4.43 -14.85 -9.67
C VAL A 381 5.62 -15.23 -8.82
N VAL A 382 6.81 -14.76 -9.19
CA VAL A 382 8.06 -15.03 -8.48
C VAL A 382 8.58 -13.73 -7.86
N ASP A 383 8.79 -13.72 -6.55
CA ASP A 383 9.33 -12.58 -5.81
C ASP A 383 10.87 -12.59 -5.71
N ALA A 384 11.43 -11.59 -5.00
CA ALA A 384 12.86 -11.46 -4.77
C ALA A 384 13.50 -12.67 -4.06
N ASN A 385 12.73 -13.37 -3.22
CA ASN A 385 13.17 -14.53 -2.44
C ASN A 385 13.03 -15.85 -3.21
N GLN A 386 12.72 -15.79 -4.51
CA GLN A 386 12.39 -16.94 -5.35
C GLN A 386 11.15 -17.71 -4.84
N VAL A 387 10.29 -17.06 -4.06
CA VAL A 387 9.02 -17.65 -3.67
C VAL A 387 8.08 -17.56 -4.86
N GLU A 388 7.65 -18.73 -5.33
CA GLU A 388 6.72 -18.87 -6.44
C GLU A 388 5.28 -19.00 -5.93
N MET A 389 4.40 -18.15 -6.44
CA MET A 389 2.97 -18.16 -6.16
C MET A 389 2.20 -18.45 -7.45
N ALA A 390 1.55 -19.62 -7.50
CA ALA A 390 0.72 -20.00 -8.63
C ALA A 390 -0.66 -19.33 -8.55
N PHE A 391 -1.06 -18.66 -9.63
CA PHE A 391 -2.40 -18.10 -9.81
C PHE A 391 -3.21 -19.02 -10.70
N ARG A 392 -4.31 -19.56 -10.15
CA ARG A 392 -5.19 -20.51 -10.82
C ARG A 392 -6.49 -19.87 -11.27
N THR A 393 -7.06 -20.39 -12.35
CA THR A 393 -8.38 -20.00 -12.82
C THR A 393 -9.50 -20.61 -11.97
N THR A 394 -10.59 -19.85 -11.79
CA THR A 394 -11.76 -20.25 -11.00
C THR A 394 -12.53 -21.41 -11.67
N LYS A 395 -13.13 -22.29 -10.86
CA LYS A 395 -13.98 -23.40 -11.33
C LYS A 395 -15.36 -22.92 -11.78
N GLY A 396 -15.96 -23.61 -12.76
CA GLY A 396 -17.38 -23.47 -13.11
C GLY A 396 -17.78 -22.18 -13.85
N LYS A 397 -16.82 -21.44 -14.41
CA LYS A 397 -17.05 -20.19 -15.16
C LYS A 397 -16.63 -20.23 -16.63
N VAL A 398 -16.28 -21.41 -17.16
CA VAL A 398 -15.87 -21.56 -18.55
C VAL A 398 -17.05 -21.29 -19.49
N LEU A 399 -16.87 -20.34 -20.42
CA LEU A 399 -17.87 -19.98 -21.42
C LEU A 399 -17.54 -20.50 -22.82
N VAL A 400 -16.28 -20.84 -23.08
CA VAL A 400 -15.81 -21.29 -24.38
C VAL A 400 -15.56 -22.79 -24.36
N ASN A 401 -16.16 -23.52 -25.30
CA ASN A 401 -15.98 -24.96 -25.42
C ASN A 401 -14.50 -25.31 -25.61
N GLN A 402 -14.10 -26.42 -24.99
CA GLN A 402 -12.70 -26.87 -24.94
C GLN A 402 -12.06 -27.10 -26.32
N ASN A 403 -12.87 -27.39 -27.34
CA ASN A 403 -12.44 -27.66 -28.71
C ASN A 403 -12.57 -26.46 -29.65
N THR A 404 -13.05 -25.31 -29.17
CA THR A 404 -13.13 -24.10 -29.99
C THR A 404 -11.71 -23.65 -30.33
N PRO A 405 -11.31 -23.58 -31.61
CA PRO A 405 -9.99 -23.07 -31.97
C PRO A 405 -9.90 -21.57 -31.63
N ILE A 406 -8.94 -21.24 -30.79
CA ILE A 406 -8.67 -19.87 -30.33
C ILE A 406 -7.30 -19.43 -30.85
N VAL A 407 -7.27 -18.22 -31.39
CA VAL A 407 -6.03 -17.54 -31.77
C VAL A 407 -5.92 -16.24 -31.01
N ILE A 408 -4.77 -16.02 -30.39
CA ILE A 408 -4.43 -14.74 -29.76
C ILE A 408 -3.51 -13.97 -30.71
N TRP A 409 -3.88 -12.74 -31.05
CA TRP A 409 -3.11 -11.90 -31.95
C TRP A 409 -2.32 -10.86 -31.16
N LEU A 410 -0.99 -10.96 -31.23
CA LEU A 410 -0.05 -10.07 -30.56
C LEU A 410 0.73 -9.19 -31.55
N ASP A 411 1.24 -8.07 -31.04
CA ASP A 411 2.32 -7.31 -31.65
C ASP A 411 3.28 -6.76 -30.60
N GLY A 412 4.30 -6.00 -31.02
CA GLY A 412 5.26 -5.38 -30.11
C GLY A 412 4.67 -4.37 -29.12
N GLY A 413 3.39 -3.97 -29.28
CA GLY A 413 2.67 -3.14 -28.31
C GLY A 413 1.85 -3.95 -27.30
N SER A 414 1.73 -5.26 -27.46
CA SER A 414 1.12 -6.17 -26.49
C SER A 414 2.04 -6.34 -25.27
N ALA A 415 1.59 -5.97 -24.07
CA ALA A 415 2.44 -5.98 -22.88
C ALA A 415 1.71 -6.43 -21.59
N SER A 416 2.47 -6.85 -20.57
CA SER A 416 1.99 -7.08 -19.20
C SER A 416 0.81 -8.06 -19.15
N ALA A 417 -0.37 -7.66 -18.67
CA ALA A 417 -1.57 -8.49 -18.59
C ALA A 417 -1.94 -9.18 -19.92
N SER A 418 -1.66 -8.55 -21.07
CA SER A 418 -1.84 -9.17 -22.39
C SER A 418 -0.92 -10.38 -22.59
N GLU A 419 0.34 -10.26 -22.15
CA GLU A 419 1.36 -11.32 -22.24
C GLU A 419 1.04 -12.44 -21.25
N VAL A 420 0.54 -12.10 -20.07
CA VAL A 420 0.04 -13.07 -19.08
C VAL A 420 -1.12 -13.87 -19.67
N LEU A 421 -2.15 -13.23 -20.21
CA LEU A 421 -3.29 -13.95 -20.82
C LEU A 421 -2.83 -14.83 -22.00
N ALA A 422 -1.95 -14.29 -22.85
CA ALA A 422 -1.40 -15.03 -23.99
C ALA A 422 -0.62 -16.27 -23.55
N GLY A 423 0.33 -16.12 -22.62
CA GLY A 423 1.09 -17.23 -22.05
C GLY A 423 0.20 -18.24 -21.32
N SER A 424 -0.80 -17.75 -20.56
CA SER A 424 -1.76 -18.60 -19.83
C SER A 424 -2.47 -19.57 -20.75
N LEU A 425 -3.09 -19.05 -21.82
CA LEU A 425 -3.89 -19.86 -22.73
C LEU A 425 -3.03 -20.67 -23.70
N HIS A 426 -1.88 -20.14 -24.11
CA HIS A 426 -0.96 -20.86 -24.98
C HIS A 426 -0.36 -22.08 -24.27
N ASP A 427 0.21 -21.90 -23.08
CA ASP A 427 0.91 -22.98 -22.37
C ASP A 427 -0.05 -24.07 -21.86
N GLN A 428 -1.32 -23.71 -21.64
CA GLN A 428 -2.39 -24.65 -21.30
C GLN A 428 -3.09 -25.25 -22.53
N CYS A 429 -2.48 -25.13 -23.71
CA CYS A 429 -2.99 -25.69 -24.97
C CYS A 429 -4.43 -25.23 -25.31
N LYS A 430 -4.79 -23.99 -24.97
CA LYS A 430 -6.10 -23.39 -25.27
C LYS A 430 -6.08 -22.47 -26.47
N SER A 431 -4.92 -21.91 -26.82
CA SER A 431 -4.79 -21.04 -27.97
C SER A 431 -3.46 -21.22 -28.68
N ILE A 432 -3.40 -20.79 -29.94
CA ILE A 432 -2.14 -20.48 -30.60
C ILE A 432 -1.92 -18.96 -30.64
N ILE A 433 -0.67 -18.54 -30.79
CA ILE A 433 -0.30 -17.14 -30.90
C ILE A 433 0.00 -16.79 -32.37
N MET A 434 -0.57 -15.70 -32.87
CA MET A 434 -0.25 -15.15 -34.19
C MET A 434 0.26 -13.70 -34.08
N GLY A 435 1.03 -13.25 -35.08
CA GLY A 435 1.47 -11.86 -35.18
C GLY A 435 2.99 -11.70 -35.09
N SER A 436 3.45 -10.82 -34.22
CA SER A 436 4.88 -10.65 -33.88
C SER A 436 5.11 -10.88 -32.39
N ASN A 437 6.39 -10.96 -31.99
CA ASN A 437 6.74 -11.04 -30.57
C ASN A 437 6.12 -9.87 -29.79
N SER A 438 5.67 -10.16 -28.56
CA SER A 438 5.16 -9.14 -27.65
C SER A 438 6.28 -8.29 -27.04
N PHE A 439 5.91 -7.31 -26.21
CA PHE A 439 6.83 -6.30 -25.67
C PHE A 439 7.90 -6.86 -24.72
N GLY A 440 7.59 -7.90 -23.95
CA GLY A 440 8.46 -8.47 -22.93
C GLY A 440 8.43 -7.74 -21.59
N LYS A 441 7.26 -7.27 -21.14
CA LYS A 441 7.08 -6.65 -19.82
C LYS A 441 6.51 -7.67 -18.84
N GLY A 442 7.41 -8.42 -18.21
CA GLY A 442 7.08 -9.43 -17.20
C GLY A 442 7.14 -8.94 -15.74
N LEU A 443 7.51 -7.68 -15.49
CA LEU A 443 7.72 -7.19 -14.12
C LEU A 443 6.43 -6.64 -13.49
N ILE A 444 6.23 -6.97 -12.21
CA ILE A 444 5.14 -6.50 -11.35
C ILE A 444 5.61 -5.31 -10.53
N GLN A 445 4.84 -4.23 -10.61
CA GLN A 445 5.06 -3.06 -9.76
C GLN A 445 4.06 -3.03 -8.62
N ALA A 446 4.54 -2.92 -7.38
CA ALA A 446 3.73 -2.50 -6.25
C ALA A 446 3.80 -0.98 -6.11
N VAL A 447 2.74 -0.39 -5.58
CA VAL A 447 2.70 1.04 -5.28
C VAL A 447 2.52 1.20 -3.77
N TYR A 448 3.52 1.79 -3.14
CA TYR A 448 3.53 2.11 -1.72
C TYR A 448 3.30 3.61 -1.53
N GLY A 449 2.44 3.99 -0.60
CA GLY A 449 2.31 5.38 -0.20
C GLY A 449 3.29 5.70 0.92
N LEU A 450 3.85 6.91 0.90
CA LEU A 450 4.79 7.40 1.90
C LEU A 450 4.07 8.39 2.84
N LYS A 451 4.54 8.57 4.08
CA LYS A 451 3.83 9.36 5.10
C LYS A 451 3.58 10.81 4.70
N ASN A 452 4.46 11.39 3.88
CA ASN A 452 4.29 12.75 3.37
C ASN A 452 3.23 12.87 2.26
N GLY A 453 2.53 11.79 1.89
CA GLY A 453 1.51 11.73 0.84
C GLY A 453 2.06 11.52 -0.57
N SER A 454 3.37 11.33 -0.72
CA SER A 454 4.01 10.91 -1.96
C SER A 454 3.92 9.39 -2.13
N GLY A 455 4.45 8.83 -3.22
CA GLY A 455 4.39 7.39 -3.48
C GLY A 455 5.68 6.81 -4.03
N LEU A 456 5.88 5.51 -3.81
CA LEU A 456 6.94 4.70 -4.38
C LEU A 456 6.32 3.61 -5.26
N VAL A 457 6.62 3.65 -6.55
CA VAL A 457 6.39 2.52 -7.45
C VAL A 457 7.65 1.67 -7.42
N LEU A 458 7.53 0.40 -7.07
CA LEU A 458 8.65 -0.51 -6.89
C LEU A 458 8.40 -1.80 -7.65
N THR A 459 9.40 -2.29 -8.36
CA THR A 459 9.33 -3.64 -8.95
C THR A 459 9.57 -4.68 -7.87
N VAL A 460 8.57 -5.53 -7.63
CA VAL A 460 8.59 -6.47 -6.48
C VAL A 460 8.58 -7.93 -6.88
N ALA A 461 8.17 -8.22 -8.11
CA ALA A 461 8.03 -9.60 -8.59
C ALA A 461 8.01 -9.64 -10.12
N LYS A 462 8.00 -10.85 -10.67
CA LYS A 462 7.88 -11.11 -12.11
C LYS A 462 6.84 -12.18 -12.41
N TYR A 463 6.24 -12.09 -13.59
CA TYR A 463 5.37 -13.10 -14.17
C TYR A 463 6.19 -14.16 -14.88
N VAL A 464 5.84 -15.40 -14.60
CA VAL A 464 6.34 -16.59 -15.27
C VAL A 464 5.14 -17.32 -15.85
N THR A 465 5.24 -17.77 -17.10
CA THR A 465 4.17 -18.52 -17.75
C THR A 465 4.05 -19.92 -17.12
N PRO A 466 2.94 -20.65 -17.32
CA PRO A 466 2.79 -22.01 -16.77
C PRO A 466 3.93 -22.97 -17.15
N ASN A 467 4.58 -22.79 -18.30
CA ASN A 467 5.75 -23.56 -18.73
C ASN A 467 7.09 -23.09 -18.13
N GLY A 468 7.09 -22.10 -17.22
CA GLY A 468 8.32 -21.57 -16.63
C GLY A 468 9.00 -20.48 -17.45
N THR A 469 8.36 -19.94 -18.50
CA THR A 469 8.97 -18.89 -19.33
C THR A 469 8.92 -17.55 -18.60
N ASP A 470 10.08 -16.91 -18.42
CA ASP A 470 10.16 -15.54 -17.91
C ASP A 470 9.75 -14.56 -19.01
N ILE A 471 8.63 -13.85 -18.80
CA ILE A 471 8.11 -12.88 -19.77
C ILE A 471 9.06 -11.67 -19.89
N GLN A 472 9.78 -11.32 -18.82
CA GLN A 472 10.60 -10.12 -18.80
C GLN A 472 11.76 -10.23 -19.79
N GLY A 473 11.83 -9.28 -20.73
CA GLY A 473 12.86 -9.21 -21.76
C GLY A 473 12.69 -10.18 -22.93
N HIS A 474 11.85 -11.21 -22.80
CA HIS A 474 11.60 -12.22 -23.85
C HIS A 474 10.27 -11.99 -24.57
N GLY A 475 9.21 -11.67 -23.81
CA GLY A 475 7.84 -11.64 -24.32
C GLY A 475 7.30 -13.02 -24.68
N ILE A 476 6.22 -13.03 -25.46
CA ILE A 476 5.53 -14.21 -25.98
C ILE A 476 5.79 -14.27 -27.48
N THR A 477 6.41 -15.37 -27.90
CA THR A 477 6.75 -15.62 -29.30
C THR A 477 5.54 -16.20 -30.05
N PRO A 478 5.22 -15.72 -31.27
CA PRO A 478 4.11 -16.23 -32.05
C PRO A 478 4.38 -17.62 -32.64
N ASP A 479 3.36 -18.49 -32.65
CA ASP A 479 3.36 -19.73 -33.44
C ASP A 479 3.28 -19.45 -34.96
N ILE A 480 2.52 -18.41 -35.33
CA ILE A 480 2.28 -18.01 -36.72
C ILE A 480 2.72 -16.56 -36.91
N GLU A 481 3.82 -16.35 -37.64
CA GLU A 481 4.27 -15.00 -37.95
C GLU A 481 3.33 -14.27 -38.92
N ALA A 482 2.79 -13.15 -38.46
CA ALA A 482 1.98 -12.23 -39.23
C ALA A 482 2.42 -10.79 -38.94
N LYS A 483 3.44 -10.33 -39.69
CA LYS A 483 3.92 -8.95 -39.59
C LYS A 483 2.82 -7.98 -40.01
N LEU A 484 2.56 -6.96 -39.18
CA LEU A 484 1.75 -5.82 -39.56
C LEU A 484 2.46 -5.05 -40.69
N PRO A 485 1.73 -4.55 -41.71
CA PRO A 485 2.30 -3.62 -42.68
C PRO A 485 2.85 -2.40 -41.94
N THR A 486 4.05 -1.96 -42.31
CA THR A 486 4.63 -0.68 -41.83
C THR A 486 4.45 0.35 -42.95
N PRO A 487 3.92 1.56 -42.68
CA PRO A 487 3.43 2.08 -41.40
C PRO A 487 2.11 1.43 -40.96
N LEU A 488 1.81 1.49 -39.65
CA LEU A 488 0.49 1.10 -39.10
C LEU A 488 -0.60 1.77 -39.94
N VAL A 489 -1.27 1.00 -40.80
CA VAL A 489 -2.41 1.47 -41.58
C VAL A 489 -3.51 1.85 -40.59
N ILE A 490 -4.24 2.92 -40.86
CA ILE A 490 -5.38 3.36 -40.04
C ILE A 490 -6.40 2.22 -39.99
N GLY A 491 -6.54 1.62 -38.81
CA GLY A 491 -7.36 0.44 -38.58
C GLY A 491 -6.53 -0.85 -38.57
N LEU A 492 -6.61 -1.60 -37.47
CA LEU A 492 -5.98 -2.91 -37.38
C LEU A 492 -6.71 -3.89 -38.30
N SER A 493 -5.95 -4.52 -39.21
CA SER A 493 -6.49 -5.57 -40.08
C SER A 493 -7.03 -6.73 -39.24
N THR A 494 -8.17 -7.27 -39.64
CA THR A 494 -8.75 -8.49 -39.07
C THR A 494 -8.52 -9.71 -39.96
N ASP A 495 -7.60 -9.62 -40.93
CA ASP A 495 -7.29 -10.70 -41.88
C ASP A 495 -6.60 -11.87 -41.19
N THR A 496 -7.30 -12.99 -41.06
CA THR A 496 -6.76 -14.24 -40.51
C THR A 496 -6.49 -15.30 -41.58
N SER A 497 -6.28 -14.91 -42.84
CA SER A 497 -6.03 -15.83 -43.98
C SER A 497 -4.85 -16.80 -43.77
N LYS A 498 -3.86 -16.43 -42.95
CA LYS A 498 -2.72 -17.29 -42.59
C LYS A 498 -3.05 -18.35 -41.54
N VAL A 499 -4.21 -18.24 -40.89
CA VAL A 499 -4.66 -19.17 -39.85
C VAL A 499 -5.48 -20.28 -40.50
N ASP A 500 -5.12 -21.53 -40.25
CA ASP A 500 -5.92 -22.70 -40.55
C ASP A 500 -6.61 -23.18 -39.27
N PHE A 501 -7.87 -22.78 -39.05
CA PHE A 501 -8.58 -23.04 -37.80
C PHE A 501 -8.84 -24.53 -37.55
N GLN A 502 -8.89 -25.36 -38.59
CA GLN A 502 -8.99 -26.81 -38.43
C GLN A 502 -7.69 -27.39 -37.88
N LYS A 503 -6.54 -26.94 -38.40
CA LYS A 503 -5.23 -27.31 -37.83
C LYS A 503 -5.04 -26.81 -36.41
N VAL A 504 -5.52 -25.60 -36.10
CA VAL A 504 -5.52 -25.09 -34.73
C VAL A 504 -6.32 -26.04 -33.83
N ALA A 505 -7.55 -26.38 -34.20
CA ALA A 505 -8.37 -27.31 -33.42
C ALA A 505 -7.69 -28.67 -33.20
N MET A 506 -7.03 -29.22 -34.23
CA MET A 506 -6.26 -30.47 -34.12
C MET A 506 -5.02 -30.34 -33.21
N LYS A 507 -4.29 -29.23 -33.30
CA LYS A 507 -3.12 -28.97 -32.43
C LYS A 507 -3.56 -28.89 -30.97
N LEU A 508 -4.63 -28.15 -30.68
CA LEU A 508 -5.14 -27.96 -29.33
C LEU A 508 -5.68 -29.27 -28.72
N SER A 509 -6.26 -30.17 -29.53
CA SER A 509 -6.77 -31.46 -29.04
C SER A 509 -5.70 -32.53 -28.79
N THR A 510 -4.49 -32.36 -29.34
CA THR A 510 -3.38 -33.32 -29.24
C THR A 510 -2.24 -32.85 -28.35
N CYS A 511 -2.31 -31.60 -27.88
CA CYS A 511 -1.29 -30.97 -27.04
C CYS A 511 -1.30 -31.56 -25.62
N THR A 512 -0.12 -31.96 -25.13
CA THR A 512 0.09 -32.43 -23.76
C THR A 512 0.43 -31.24 -22.87
N CYS A 513 -0.48 -30.88 -21.96
CA CYS A 513 -0.26 -29.82 -20.97
C CYS A 513 0.79 -30.22 -19.93
N PRO A 514 1.49 -29.26 -19.31
CA PRO A 514 2.24 -29.49 -18.08
C PRO A 514 1.31 -30.14 -17.04
N SER A 515 1.79 -31.20 -16.39
CA SER A 515 1.10 -31.81 -15.26
C SER A 515 0.96 -30.80 -14.10
N GLU A 516 -0.12 -30.97 -13.33
CA GLU A 516 -0.69 -30.09 -12.29
C GLU A 516 0.24 -29.29 -11.37
#